data_AF-A0A5M3W0G7-F1
#
_entry.id   AF-A0A5M3W0G7-F1
#
_cell.length_a   1.000
_cell.length_b   1.000
_cell.length_c   1.000
_cell.angle_alpha   90.00
_cell.angle_beta   90.00
_cell.angle_gamma   90.00
#
_symmetry.space_group_name_H-M   'P 1'
#
loop_
_entity.id
_entity.type
_entity.pdbx_description
1 polymer ?
#
loop_
_entity_poly.entity_id
_entity_poly.type
_entity_poly.pdbx_seq_one_letter_code
_entity_poly.pdbx_strand_id
1 'polypeptide(L)'
;MTISRGADLLREVLEWELLPAQWAEVATLLPAIADGDQDALQDLELLAPVRVFATFDNEPTGPPARERDRINQLIASLDGGTPDPEDEPTR
;
A
#
# COMPACT_ATOMS: atom_id res chain seq x y z
N MET A 1 -17.23 14.40 1.12
CA MET A 1 -16.21 13.62 0.40
C MET A 1 -15.64 12.68 1.43
N THR A 2 -16.18 11.46 1.52
CA THR A 2 -15.76 10.49 2.54
C THR A 2 -14.50 9.84 2.00
N ILE A 3 -13.34 10.28 2.48
CA ILE A 3 -12.08 9.59 2.14
C ILE A 3 -12.24 8.16 2.66
N SER A 4 -12.07 7.19 1.77
CA SER A 4 -12.23 5.77 2.13
C SER A 4 -11.13 5.41 3.11
N ARG A 5 -11.47 4.90 4.30
CA ARG A 5 -10.52 4.46 5.34
C ARG A 5 -9.38 3.59 4.76
N GLY A 6 -9.66 2.80 3.72
CA GLY A 6 -8.64 2.00 3.03
C GLY A 6 -7.61 2.83 2.26
N ALA A 7 -8.01 3.93 1.62
CA ALA A 7 -7.08 4.83 0.93
C ALA A 7 -6.15 5.55 1.92
N ASP A 8 -6.67 5.94 3.09
CA ASP A 8 -5.87 6.54 4.15
C ASP A 8 -4.83 5.56 4.71
N LEU A 9 -5.25 4.31 5.02
CA LEU A 9 -4.32 3.27 5.46
C LEU A 9 -3.22 3.01 4.43
N LEU A 10 -3.56 2.92 3.14
CA LEU A 10 -2.58 2.68 2.08
C LEU A 10 -1.58 3.84 1.93
N ARG A 11 -2.01 5.09 2.17
CA ARG A 11 -1.09 6.24 2.21
C ARG A 11 -0.14 6.15 3.40
N GLU A 12 -0.63 5.77 4.57
CA GLU A 12 0.22 5.53 5.74
C GLU A 12 1.24 4.42 5.47
N VAL A 13 0.84 3.34 4.81
CA VAL A 13 1.73 2.23 4.45
C VAL A 13 2.91 2.69 3.60
N LEU A 14 2.75 3.72 2.75
CA LEU A 14 3.86 4.28 1.97
C LEU A 14 4.95 4.94 2.83
N GLU A 15 4.60 5.33 4.06
CA GLU A 15 5.49 5.93 5.04
C GLU A 15 6.05 4.90 6.04
N TRP A 16 5.56 3.65 6.00
CA TRP A 16 6.02 2.61 6.92
C TRP A 16 7.45 2.20 6.59
N GLU A 17 8.26 2.09 7.64
CA GLU A 17 9.56 1.41 7.59
C GLU A 17 9.38 0.01 8.16
N LEU A 18 9.44 -0.98 7.28
CA LEU A 18 9.24 -2.38 7.61
C LEU A 18 10.48 -3.21 7.26
N LEU A 19 10.64 -4.35 7.92
CA LEU A 19 11.64 -5.33 7.51
C LEU A 19 11.28 -5.90 6.12
N PRO A 20 12.27 -6.33 5.33
CA PRO A 20 12.02 -6.96 4.02
C PRO A 20 11.02 -8.12 4.07
N ALA A 21 11.01 -8.91 5.14
CA ALA A 21 10.05 -9.99 5.34
C ALA A 21 8.60 -9.48 5.51
N GLN A 22 8.41 -8.37 6.23
CA GLN A 22 7.11 -7.74 6.40
C GLN A 22 6.63 -7.12 5.08
N TRP A 23 7.53 -6.55 4.27
CA TRP A 23 7.19 -6.12 2.91
C TRP A 23 6.73 -7.26 2.01
N ALA A 24 7.29 -8.46 2.18
CA ALA A 24 6.82 -9.65 1.48
C ALA A 24 5.39 -10.03 1.90
N GLU A 25 5.06 -9.90 3.19
CA GLU A 25 3.68 -10.11 3.67
C GLU A 25 2.73 -9.06 3.09
N VAL A 26 3.08 -7.77 3.12
CA VAL A 26 2.30 -6.71 2.47
C VAL A 26 2.03 -7.06 1.00
N ALA A 27 3.04 -7.50 0.25
CA ALA A 27 2.91 -7.86 -1.16
C ALA A 27 1.86 -8.98 -1.41
N THR A 28 1.66 -9.88 -0.44
CA THR A 28 0.62 -10.93 -0.53
C THR A 28 -0.80 -10.41 -0.28
N LEU A 29 -0.95 -9.31 0.48
CA LEU A 29 -2.24 -8.72 0.81
C LEU A 29 -2.75 -7.78 -0.29
N LEU A 30 -1.86 -7.10 -1.01
CA LEU A 30 -2.23 -6.10 -2.03
C LEU A 30 -3.21 -6.61 -3.12
N PRO A 31 -3.11 -7.85 -3.64
CA PRO A 31 -4.10 -8.37 -4.58
C PRO A 31 -5.51 -8.52 -3.97
N ALA A 32 -5.62 -9.02 -2.75
CA ALA A 32 -6.91 -9.17 -2.07
C ALA A 32 -7.55 -7.81 -1.78
N ILE A 33 -6.74 -6.82 -1.38
CA ILE A 33 -7.19 -5.43 -1.22
C ILE A 33 -7.69 -4.85 -2.55
N ALA A 34 -7.04 -5.18 -3.67
CA ALA A 34 -7.50 -4.77 -5.00
C ALA A 34 -8.89 -5.33 -5.35
N ASP A 35 -9.19 -6.53 -4.89
CA ASP A 35 -10.48 -7.20 -5.08
C ASP A 35 -11.55 -6.71 -4.07
N GLY A 36 -11.19 -5.77 -3.18
CA GLY A 36 -12.09 -5.17 -2.20
C GLY A 36 -12.19 -5.93 -0.87
N ASP A 37 -11.30 -6.90 -0.63
CA ASP A 37 -11.28 -7.69 0.60
C ASP A 37 -11.00 -6.81 1.83
N GLN A 38 -11.99 -6.70 2.72
CA GLN A 38 -11.89 -5.90 3.94
C GLN A 38 -11.05 -6.60 5.01
N ASP A 39 -11.00 -7.93 5.02
CA ASP A 39 -10.19 -8.68 5.98
C ASP A 39 -8.71 -8.47 5.66
N ALA A 40 -8.34 -8.41 4.37
CA ALA A 40 -6.99 -8.09 3.93
C ALA A 40 -6.54 -6.66 4.33
N LEU A 41 -7.45 -5.69 4.36
CA LEU A 41 -7.17 -4.35 4.90
C LEU A 41 -6.92 -4.39 6.41
N GLN A 42 -7.66 -5.22 7.14
CA GLN A 42 -7.49 -5.37 8.58
C GLN A 42 -6.19 -6.10 8.92
N ASP A 43 -5.82 -7.12 8.15
CA ASP A 43 -4.52 -7.80 8.26
C ASP A 43 -3.36 -6.85 7.97
N LEU A 44 -3.52 -5.94 7.00
CA LEU A 44 -2.53 -4.90 6.72
C LEU A 44 -2.36 -3.94 7.92
N GLU A 45 -3.46 -3.53 8.57
CA GLU A 45 -3.43 -2.69 9.77
C GLU A 45 -2.66 -3.36 10.93
N LEU A 46 -2.69 -4.69 11.03
CA LEU A 46 -1.92 -5.45 12.03
C LEU A 46 -0.41 -5.47 11.76
N LEU A 47 0.01 -5.28 10.51
CA LEU A 47 1.42 -5.14 10.12
C LEU A 47 1.97 -3.73 10.40
N ALA A 48 1.15 -2.82 10.92
CA ALA A 48 1.56 -1.47 11.26
C ALA A 48 2.88 -1.48 12.06
N PRO A 49 3.75 -0.49 11.83
CA PRO A 49 5.10 -0.44 12.40
C PRO A 49 5.03 -0.23 13.92
N VAL A 50 4.75 -1.30 14.67
CA VAL A 50 4.93 -1.35 16.12
C VAL A 50 6.42 -1.52 16.35
N ARG A 51 7.14 -0.39 16.27
CA ARG A 51 8.56 -0.19 16.63
C ARG A 51 9.37 -1.47 16.49
N VAL A 52 9.67 -1.85 15.25
CA VAL A 52 10.60 -2.94 14.98
C VAL A 52 11.93 -2.57 15.61
N PHE A 53 12.32 -3.29 16.67
CA PHE A 53 13.67 -3.23 17.19
C PHE A 53 14.56 -3.88 16.14
N ALA A 54 15.35 -3.08 15.43
CA ALA A 54 16.33 -3.55 14.46
C ALA A 54 17.19 -4.64 15.12
N THR A 55 17.05 -5.88 14.65
CA THR A 55 17.99 -6.95 14.92
C THR A 55 19.17 -6.78 13.95
N PHE A 56 20.38 -7.12 14.40
CA PHE A 56 21.67 -6.82 13.76
C PHE A 56 21.83 -7.13 12.25
N ASP A 57 20.90 -7.85 11.62
CA ASP A 57 20.96 -8.28 10.22
C ASP A 57 19.80 -7.79 9.32
N ASN A 58 18.78 -7.08 9.85
CA ASN A 58 17.69 -6.56 9.02
C ASN A 58 17.33 -5.13 9.42
N GLU A 59 17.70 -4.18 8.57
CA GLU A 59 17.33 -2.78 8.70
C GLU A 59 15.91 -2.57 8.15
N PRO A 60 15.02 -1.87 8.87
CA PRO A 60 13.74 -1.44 8.32
C PRO A 60 13.97 -0.56 7.09
N THR A 61 13.22 -0.81 6.03
CA THR A 61 13.26 -0.02 4.80
C THR A 61 11.88 0.50 4.45
N GLY A 62 11.81 1.61 3.73
CA GLY A 62 10.57 2.02 3.06
C GLY A 62 10.10 1.00 2.00
N PRO A 63 8.94 1.22 1.37
CA PRO A 63 8.36 0.30 0.39
C PRO A 63 9.31 0.04 -0.78
N PRO A 64 9.52 -1.22 -1.19
CA PRO A 64 10.18 -1.50 -2.44
C PRO A 64 9.37 -0.95 -3.63
N ALA A 65 10.05 -0.69 -4.76
CA ALA A 65 9.47 0.05 -5.88
C ALA A 65 8.18 -0.59 -6.42
N ARG A 66 8.16 -1.93 -6.52
CA ARG A 66 7.00 -2.68 -7.01
C ARG A 66 5.77 -2.50 -6.11
N GLU A 67 5.96 -2.63 -4.81
CA GLU A 67 4.90 -2.50 -3.81
C GLU A 67 4.43 -1.05 -3.75
N ARG A 68 5.34 -0.07 -3.81
CA ARG A 68 5.01 1.35 -3.91
C ARG A 68 4.08 1.65 -5.09
N ASP A 69 4.43 1.18 -6.29
CA ASP A 69 3.62 1.40 -7.48
C ASP A 69 2.24 0.76 -7.35
N ARG A 70 2.18 -0.45 -6.79
CA ARG A 70 0.94 -1.19 -6.54
C ARG A 70 0.04 -0.45 -5.54
N ILE A 71 0.60 0.03 -4.43
CA ILE A 71 -0.12 0.81 -3.41
C ILE A 71 -0.65 2.11 -4.00
N ASN A 72 0.15 2.82 -4.80
CA ASN A 72 -0.28 4.04 -5.49
C ASN A 72 -1.47 3.79 -6.44
N GLN A 73 -1.45 2.69 -7.19
CA GLN A 73 -2.57 2.29 -8.06
C GLN A 73 -3.85 2.02 -7.25
N LEU A 74 -3.72 1.35 -6.11
CA LEU A 74 -4.85 1.07 -5.22
C LEU A 74 -5.44 2.34 -4.61
N ILE A 75 -4.59 3.27 -4.15
CA ILE A 75 -5.04 4.58 -3.65
C ILE A 75 -5.83 5.31 -4.74
N ALA A 76 -5.29 5.39 -5.96
CA ALA A 76 -5.96 6.03 -7.08
C ALA A 76 -7.33 5.38 -7.39
N SER A 77 -7.39 4.04 -7.39
CA SER A 77 -8.63 3.29 -7.61
C SER A 77 -9.67 3.55 -6.51
N LEU A 78 -9.25 3.63 -5.25
CA LEU A 78 -10.13 3.83 -4.09
C LEU A 78 -10.59 5.28 -3.93
N ASP A 79 -9.79 6.25 -4.34
CA ASP A 79 -10.17 7.67 -4.37
C ASP A 79 -11.14 8.00 -5.52
N GLY A 80 -11.45 7.03 -6.38
CA GLY A 80 -12.32 7.25 -7.55
C GLY A 80 -11.59 7.89 -8.73
N GLY A 81 -10.26 7.82 -8.75
CA GLY A 81 -9.46 8.12 -9.93
C GLY A 81 -9.76 7.11 -11.03
N THR A 82 -10.83 7.34 -11.77
CA THR A 82 -10.94 6.80 -13.12
C THR A 82 -9.72 7.34 -13.87
N PRO A 83 -8.82 6.51 -14.40
CA PRO A 83 -7.83 7.01 -15.33
C PRO A 83 -8.63 7.64 -16.47
N ASP A 84 -8.54 8.95 -16.61
CA ASP A 84 -9.13 9.63 -17.76
C ASP A 84 -8.42 9.10 -19.01
N PRO A 85 -9.13 8.41 -19.93
CA PRO A 85 -8.52 7.95 -21.16
C PRO A 85 -8.20 9.09 -22.16
N GLU A 86 -8.45 10.37 -21.82
CA GLU A 86 -8.27 11.50 -22.74
C GLU A 86 -6.89 12.21 -22.70
N ASP A 87 -5.84 11.66 -22.06
CA ASP A 87 -4.46 12.13 -22.28
C ASP A 87 -3.85 11.48 -23.55
N GLU A 88 -4.58 11.58 -24.66
CA GLU A 88 -4.01 11.48 -26.00
C GLU A 88 -3.69 12.93 -26.44
N PRO A 89 -2.43 13.40 -26.36
CA PRO A 89 -2.07 14.68 -26.93
C PRO A 89 -2.21 14.55 -28.45
N THR A 90 -3.34 14.98 -28.98
CA THR A 90 -3.52 15.23 -30.40
C THR A 90 -2.45 16.23 -30.83
N ARG A 91 -1.44 15.77 -31.54
CA ARG A 91 -0.51 16.64 -32.26
C ARG A 91 -0.12 16.06 -33.60
#